data_AF-A0A2Y9S528-F1
#
_entry.id   AF-A0A2Y9S528-F1
#
_cell.length_a   1.000
_cell.length_b   1.000
_cell.length_c   1.000
_cell.angle_alpha   90.00
_cell.angle_beta   90.00
_cell.angle_gamma   90.00
#
_symmetry.space_group_name_H-M   'P 1'
#
loop_
_entity.id
_entity.type
_entity.pdbx_description
1 polymer ?
#
loop_
_entity_poly.entity_id
_entity_poly.type
_entity_poly.pdbx_seq_one_letter_code
_entity_poly.pdbx_strand_id
1 'polypeptide(L)'
;MWKTAFAWHTEDMDLYSINYLHFGEPKTWYAVPPEHGRRLERLARELFPGSSRGCEAFLRHKVALISPTVLKDNGIPFGRVTQEAGEFIVTFPYGYHSGFNHGFNCAEAINFASPRWIDYGKVASQCSCGEARVAFSMDAFVRILQPERYELWKRGQDRTVVDHTQPTAPGSQGLNAWREIRSAGGAAVVPRHHQPHCALCPRGPVDVGDGASPRGPEPAVSRSTSPARGSCSAAQFGAAATRTSGEPSPTQPPTSGPSAPDGN
;
A
#
# COMPACT_ATOMS: atom_id res chain seq x y z
N MET A 1 -4.61 -13.61 15.28
CA MET A 1 -4.00 -14.86 15.79
C MET A 1 -3.06 -15.41 14.73
N TRP A 2 -2.18 -16.35 15.08
CA TRP A 2 -1.22 -16.93 14.13
C TRP A 2 -1.90 -17.41 12.85
N LYS A 3 -1.28 -17.13 11.70
CA LYS A 3 -1.74 -17.49 10.33
C LYS A 3 -3.03 -16.83 9.84
N THR A 4 -3.70 -15.96 10.60
CA THR A 4 -4.78 -15.16 10.00
C THR A 4 -4.20 -14.24 8.94
N ALA A 5 -4.75 -14.29 7.74
CA ALA A 5 -4.25 -13.61 6.56
C ALA A 5 -5.30 -12.66 5.97
N PHE A 6 -4.83 -11.65 5.24
CA PHE A 6 -5.64 -10.82 4.36
C PHE A 6 -5.13 -11.01 2.93
N ALA A 7 -6.04 -11.38 2.04
CA ALA A 7 -5.72 -11.71 0.66
C ALA A 7 -5.34 -10.47 -0.16
N TRP A 8 -4.86 -10.68 -1.38
CA TRP A 8 -4.54 -9.61 -2.31
C TRP A 8 -5.77 -8.79 -2.67
N HIS A 9 -5.72 -7.48 -2.38
CA HIS A 9 -6.76 -6.53 -2.76
C HIS A 9 -6.21 -5.10 -2.84
N THR A 10 -6.99 -4.21 -3.44
CA THR A 10 -6.90 -2.76 -3.22
C THR A 10 -8.07 -2.33 -2.34
N GLU A 11 -7.98 -1.14 -1.75
CA GLU A 11 -9.08 -0.57 -0.97
C GLU A 11 -10.32 -0.34 -1.85
N ASP A 12 -11.49 -0.24 -1.21
CA ASP A 12 -12.72 0.10 -1.90
C ASP A 12 -12.60 1.46 -2.60
N MET A 13 -13.10 1.52 -3.84
CA MET A 13 -12.92 2.68 -4.74
C MET A 13 -11.44 3.11 -4.92
N ASP A 14 -10.50 2.17 -4.71
CA ASP A 14 -9.05 2.39 -4.77
C ASP A 14 -8.58 3.55 -3.87
N LEU A 15 -9.22 3.74 -2.71
CA LEU A 15 -8.84 4.71 -1.69
C LEU A 15 -7.44 4.46 -1.10
N TYR A 16 -6.96 5.42 -0.30
CA TYR A 16 -5.89 5.13 0.64
C TYR A 16 -6.46 4.34 1.83
N SER A 17 -5.60 3.62 2.56
CA SER A 17 -5.90 3.21 3.93
C SER A 17 -4.73 3.49 4.86
N ILE A 18 -5.05 3.70 6.14
CA ILE A 18 -4.09 3.78 7.22
C ILE A 18 -4.42 2.67 8.22
N ASN A 19 -3.41 1.93 8.65
CA ASN A 19 -3.51 0.86 9.63
C ASN A 19 -2.55 1.15 10.79
N TYR A 20 -3.05 1.14 12.02
CA TYR A 20 -2.25 1.25 13.23
C TYR A 20 -2.29 -0.07 14.00
N LEU A 21 -1.13 -0.62 14.33
CA LEU A 21 -1.02 -1.83 15.14
C LEU A 21 -0.92 -1.43 16.61
N HIS A 22 -2.03 -1.47 17.34
CA HIS A 22 -2.10 -1.03 18.74
C HIS A 22 -1.16 -1.82 19.67
N PHE A 23 -1.23 -3.15 19.61
CA PHE A 23 -0.42 -4.05 20.44
C PHE A 23 -0.39 -5.48 19.89
N GLY A 24 0.49 -6.30 20.50
CA GLY A 24 0.60 -7.74 20.24
C GLY A 24 1.65 -8.08 19.19
N GLU A 25 1.50 -9.26 18.60
CA GLU A 25 2.45 -9.81 17.64
C GLU A 25 2.45 -9.08 16.28
N PRO A 26 3.57 -9.10 15.54
CA PRO A 26 3.71 -8.32 14.31
C PRO A 26 2.77 -8.74 13.18
N LYS A 27 2.66 -7.88 12.16
CA LYS A 27 1.91 -8.12 10.93
C LYS A 27 2.84 -7.96 9.72
N THR A 28 3.01 -9.01 8.92
CA THR A 28 3.77 -8.90 7.65
C THR A 28 2.84 -8.50 6.52
N TRP A 29 3.29 -7.53 5.73
CA TRP A 29 2.64 -7.01 4.54
C TRP A 29 3.50 -7.30 3.31
N TYR A 30 2.82 -7.58 2.20
CA TYR A 30 3.35 -7.56 0.85
C TYR A 30 2.60 -6.51 0.06
N ALA A 31 3.30 -5.77 -0.79
CA ALA A 31 2.69 -4.73 -1.61
C ALA A 31 3.25 -4.77 -3.04
N VAL A 32 2.38 -4.64 -4.04
CA VAL A 32 2.76 -4.47 -5.45
C VAL A 32 2.60 -2.98 -5.80
N PRO A 33 3.62 -2.33 -6.41
CA PRO A 33 3.50 -0.95 -6.84
C PRO A 33 2.31 -0.73 -7.79
N PRO A 34 1.56 0.38 -7.68
CA PRO A 34 0.35 0.62 -8.50
C PRO A 34 0.58 0.49 -10.02
N GLU A 35 1.74 0.92 -10.52
CA GLU A 35 2.16 0.79 -11.93
C GLU A 35 2.21 -0.67 -12.43
N HIS A 36 2.27 -1.63 -11.52
CA HIS A 36 2.28 -3.06 -11.81
C HIS A 36 0.99 -3.78 -11.42
N GLY A 37 -0.02 -3.07 -10.88
CA GLY A 37 -1.30 -3.64 -10.46
C GLY A 37 -2.01 -4.45 -11.57
N ARG A 38 -2.01 -3.92 -12.81
CA ARG A 38 -2.58 -4.63 -13.98
C ARG A 38 -1.89 -5.95 -14.30
N ARG A 39 -0.60 -6.07 -14.01
CA ARG A 39 0.17 -7.32 -14.22
C ARG A 39 -0.25 -8.36 -13.17
N LEU A 40 -0.44 -7.95 -11.92
CA LEU A 40 -0.98 -8.81 -10.87
C LEU A 40 -2.40 -9.27 -11.20
N GLU A 41 -3.27 -8.38 -11.67
CA GLU A 41 -4.64 -8.74 -12.09
C GLU A 41 -4.63 -9.80 -13.19
N ARG A 42 -3.75 -9.66 -14.19
CA ARG A 42 -3.63 -10.65 -15.27
C ARG A 42 -3.20 -12.02 -14.73
N LEU A 43 -2.14 -12.04 -13.93
CA LEU A 43 -1.68 -13.28 -13.28
C LEU A 43 -2.79 -13.91 -12.43
N ALA A 44 -3.52 -13.10 -11.66
CA ALA A 44 -4.62 -13.60 -10.84
C ALA A 44 -5.75 -14.23 -11.68
N ARG A 45 -6.08 -13.66 -12.85
CA ARG A 45 -7.08 -14.27 -13.75
C ARG A 45 -6.61 -15.63 -14.29
N GLU A 46 -5.33 -15.77 -14.57
CA GLU A 46 -4.73 -17.03 -15.02
C GLU A 46 -4.73 -18.10 -13.90
N LEU A 47 -4.43 -17.69 -12.66
CA LEU A 47 -4.42 -18.58 -11.51
C LEU A 47 -5.83 -18.96 -11.01
N PHE A 48 -6.81 -18.08 -11.18
CA PHE A 48 -8.18 -18.23 -10.66
C PHE A 48 -9.25 -18.06 -11.75
N PRO A 49 -9.26 -18.89 -12.81
CA PRO A 49 -10.15 -18.70 -13.97
C PRO A 49 -11.63 -18.90 -13.64
N GLY A 50 -11.96 -19.66 -12.59
CA GLY A 50 -13.33 -19.77 -12.08
C GLY A 50 -13.84 -18.43 -11.55
N SER A 51 -13.09 -17.83 -10.63
CA SER A 51 -13.42 -16.54 -10.01
C SER A 51 -13.45 -15.40 -11.02
N SER A 52 -12.48 -15.34 -11.94
CA SER A 52 -12.40 -14.27 -12.94
C SER A 52 -13.55 -14.28 -13.95
N ARG A 53 -14.12 -15.47 -14.25
CA ARG A 53 -15.31 -15.58 -15.11
C ARG A 53 -16.58 -15.07 -14.41
N GLY A 54 -16.64 -15.19 -13.08
CA GLY A 54 -17.77 -14.71 -12.29
C GLY A 54 -17.72 -13.21 -11.98
N CYS A 55 -16.52 -12.63 -11.84
CA CYS A 55 -16.33 -11.22 -11.52
C CYS A 55 -14.99 -10.71 -12.08
N GLU A 56 -15.02 -9.64 -12.88
CA GLU A 56 -13.78 -9.03 -13.42
C GLU A 56 -12.89 -8.46 -12.32
N ALA A 57 -13.50 -7.99 -11.22
CA ALA A 57 -12.82 -7.43 -10.05
C ALA A 57 -12.81 -8.39 -8.85
N PHE A 58 -12.75 -9.71 -9.08
CA PHE A 58 -12.85 -10.73 -8.02
C PHE A 58 -11.79 -10.63 -6.90
N LEU A 59 -10.64 -9.96 -7.15
CA LEU A 59 -9.65 -9.69 -6.10
C LEU A 59 -10.25 -8.85 -4.95
N ARG A 60 -11.30 -8.06 -5.21
CA ARG A 60 -12.03 -7.32 -4.17
C ARG A 60 -12.78 -8.21 -3.19
N HIS A 61 -13.00 -9.48 -3.49
CA HIS A 61 -13.66 -10.41 -2.59
C HIS A 61 -12.72 -10.84 -1.45
N LYS A 62 -11.44 -10.44 -1.51
CA LYS A 62 -10.42 -10.69 -0.47
C LYS A 62 -10.22 -12.18 -0.15
N VAL A 63 -10.28 -13.04 -1.18
CA VAL A 63 -10.09 -14.50 -1.06
C VAL A 63 -8.86 -15.05 -1.79
N ALA A 64 -8.22 -14.27 -2.67
CA ALA A 64 -7.13 -14.75 -3.51
C ALA A 64 -5.75 -14.60 -2.83
N LEU A 65 -5.19 -15.71 -2.36
CA LEU A 65 -3.83 -15.76 -1.82
C LEU A 65 -2.84 -16.19 -2.90
N ILE A 66 -1.83 -15.36 -3.16
CA ILE A 66 -0.74 -15.62 -4.10
C ILE A 66 0.57 -15.42 -3.35
N SER A 67 1.45 -16.42 -3.35
CA SER A 67 2.68 -16.37 -2.57
C SER A 67 3.75 -15.47 -3.23
N PRO A 68 4.69 -14.92 -2.45
CA PRO A 68 5.83 -14.16 -2.99
C PRO A 68 6.66 -14.92 -4.03
N THR A 69 6.77 -16.25 -3.88
CA THR A 69 7.44 -17.12 -4.86
C THR A 69 6.73 -17.07 -6.21
N VAL A 70 5.40 -17.24 -6.22
CA VAL A 70 4.61 -17.17 -7.46
C VAL A 70 4.72 -15.79 -8.10
N LEU A 71 4.73 -14.70 -7.31
CA LEU A 71 4.95 -13.36 -7.85
C LEU A 71 6.33 -13.22 -8.50
N LYS A 72 7.38 -13.70 -7.82
CA LYS A 72 8.76 -13.64 -8.32
C LYS A 72 8.92 -14.43 -9.61
N ASP A 73 8.39 -15.65 -9.66
CA ASP A 73 8.50 -16.55 -10.83
C ASP A 73 7.76 -15.98 -12.05
N ASN A 74 6.74 -15.13 -11.83
CA ASN A 74 6.00 -14.43 -12.88
C ASN A 74 6.49 -12.98 -13.10
N GLY A 75 7.63 -12.61 -12.52
CA GLY A 75 8.26 -11.31 -12.70
C GLY A 75 7.46 -10.12 -12.17
N ILE A 76 6.54 -10.32 -11.23
CA ILE A 76 5.76 -9.25 -10.59
C ILE A 76 6.62 -8.63 -9.47
N PRO A 77 7.00 -7.35 -9.55
CA PRO A 77 7.74 -6.70 -8.48
C PRO A 77 6.84 -6.48 -7.27
N PHE A 78 7.39 -6.73 -6.07
CA PHE A 78 6.69 -6.52 -4.81
C PHE A 78 7.68 -6.12 -3.70
N GLY A 79 7.19 -5.36 -2.73
CA GLY A 79 7.87 -5.10 -1.46
C GLY A 79 7.33 -5.98 -0.34
N ARG A 80 8.12 -6.15 0.72
CA ARG A 80 7.72 -6.79 1.98
C ARG A 80 8.11 -5.91 3.14
N VAL A 81 7.22 -5.75 4.11
CA VAL A 81 7.49 -5.07 5.39
C VAL A 81 6.83 -5.83 6.52
N THR A 82 7.43 -5.81 7.71
CA THR A 82 6.80 -6.30 8.93
C THR A 82 6.52 -5.10 9.81
N GLN A 83 5.25 -4.91 10.15
CA GLN A 83 4.75 -3.86 11.01
C GLN A 83 4.75 -4.37 12.45
N GLU A 84 5.46 -3.65 13.30
CA GLU A 84 5.56 -3.87 14.74
C GLU A 84 4.48 -3.06 15.50
N ALA A 85 4.26 -3.40 16.77
CA ALA A 85 3.30 -2.68 17.60
C ALA A 85 3.72 -1.20 17.78
N GLY A 86 2.75 -0.29 17.68
CA GLY A 86 2.97 1.15 17.69
C GLY A 86 3.26 1.76 16.31
N GLU A 87 3.30 0.97 15.24
CA GLU A 87 3.61 1.45 13.89
C GLU A 87 2.37 1.63 13.01
N PHE A 88 2.48 2.59 12.09
CA PHE A 88 1.52 2.81 11.02
C PHE A 88 1.96 2.19 9.69
N ILE A 89 1.01 1.61 8.97
CA ILE A 89 1.14 1.29 7.55
C ILE A 89 0.13 2.13 6.77
N VAL A 90 0.57 2.73 5.67
CA VAL A 90 -0.29 3.47 4.74
C VAL A 90 -0.27 2.74 3.40
N THR A 91 -1.46 2.40 2.89
CA THR A 91 -1.64 1.89 1.54
C THR A 91 -2.08 3.03 0.62
N PHE A 92 -1.56 3.03 -0.60
CA PHE A 92 -1.80 4.07 -1.60
C PHE A 92 -2.85 3.61 -2.62
N PRO A 93 -3.51 4.54 -3.33
CA PRO A 93 -4.49 4.23 -4.35
C PRO A 93 -3.97 3.21 -5.37
N TYR A 94 -4.78 2.19 -5.63
CA TYR A 94 -4.47 1.08 -6.52
C TYR A 94 -3.21 0.26 -6.14
N GLY A 95 -2.69 0.46 -4.92
CA GLY A 95 -1.61 -0.32 -4.34
C GLY A 95 -2.13 -1.65 -3.81
N TYR A 96 -1.97 -2.71 -4.59
CA TYR A 96 -2.35 -4.05 -4.16
C TYR A 96 -1.51 -4.49 -2.96
N HIS A 97 -2.16 -5.04 -1.95
CA HIS A 97 -1.49 -5.53 -0.75
C HIS A 97 -2.13 -6.81 -0.21
N SER A 98 -1.34 -7.60 0.49
CA SER A 98 -1.73 -8.83 1.20
C SER A 98 -0.81 -9.07 2.39
N GLY A 99 -1.13 -10.04 3.24
CA GLY A 99 -0.27 -10.33 4.38
C GLY A 99 -0.88 -11.26 5.41
N PHE A 100 -0.22 -11.36 6.57
CA PHE A 100 -0.62 -12.25 7.64
C PHE A 100 -0.12 -11.78 9.01
N ASN A 101 -0.77 -12.27 10.07
CA ASN A 101 -0.44 -11.98 11.45
C ASN A 101 0.47 -13.07 12.04
N HIS A 102 1.46 -12.65 12.81
CA HIS A 102 2.41 -13.54 13.48
C HIS A 102 1.84 -14.14 14.78
N GLY A 103 0.75 -13.59 15.29
CA GLY A 103 0.10 -14.12 16.49
C GLY A 103 -1.12 -13.31 16.89
N PHE A 104 -1.38 -13.26 18.20
CA PHE A 104 -2.44 -12.43 18.75
C PHE A 104 -2.03 -10.96 18.69
N ASN A 105 -2.86 -10.12 18.08
CA ASN A 105 -2.64 -8.68 17.96
C ASN A 105 -3.96 -7.93 17.80
N CYS A 106 -3.90 -6.61 17.93
CA CYS A 106 -5.02 -5.71 17.68
C CYS A 106 -4.56 -4.57 16.78
N ALA A 107 -5.27 -4.37 15.66
CA ALA A 107 -5.01 -3.29 14.72
C ALA A 107 -6.31 -2.57 14.38
N GLU A 108 -6.21 -1.28 14.13
CA GLU A 108 -7.30 -0.43 13.67
C GLU A 108 -6.95 0.14 12.30
N ALA A 109 -7.95 0.27 11.41
CA ALA A 109 -7.74 0.83 10.10
C ALA A 109 -8.95 1.62 9.59
N ILE A 110 -8.67 2.63 8.77
CA ILE A 110 -9.69 3.43 8.09
C ILE A 110 -9.21 3.84 6.70
N ASN A 111 -10.15 4.01 5.77
CA ASN A 111 -9.86 4.59 4.47
C ASN A 111 -9.87 6.12 4.51
N PHE A 112 -9.05 6.73 3.66
CA PHE A 112 -9.04 8.18 3.47
C PHE A 112 -8.73 8.53 2.01
N ALA A 113 -8.91 9.81 1.67
CA ALA A 113 -8.70 10.32 0.32
C ALA A 113 -7.82 11.57 0.33
N SER A 114 -7.13 11.79 -0.78
CA SER A 114 -6.47 13.04 -1.12
C SER A 114 -6.94 13.50 -2.51
N PRO A 115 -6.71 14.76 -2.95
CA PRO A 115 -7.07 15.18 -4.30
C PRO A 115 -6.50 14.28 -5.41
N ARG A 116 -5.31 13.69 -5.20
CA ARG A 116 -4.70 12.74 -6.15
C ARG A 116 -5.55 11.47 -6.36
N TRP A 117 -6.31 11.05 -5.35
CA TRP A 117 -7.13 9.84 -5.43
C TRP A 117 -8.29 9.97 -6.43
N ILE A 118 -8.76 11.18 -6.73
CA ILE A 118 -9.98 11.38 -7.55
C ILE A 118 -9.87 10.69 -8.92
N ASP A 119 -8.71 10.80 -9.56
CA ASP A 119 -8.49 10.16 -10.86
C ASP A 119 -8.45 8.62 -10.76
N TYR A 120 -8.05 8.05 -9.61
CA TYR A 120 -8.20 6.62 -9.34
C TYR A 120 -9.66 6.25 -9.10
N GLY A 121 -10.37 6.97 -8.23
CA GLY A 121 -11.77 6.69 -7.89
C GLY A 121 -12.71 6.74 -9.10
N LYS A 122 -12.43 7.60 -10.08
CA LYS A 122 -13.17 7.69 -11.36
C LYS A 122 -13.10 6.42 -12.21
N VAL A 123 -11.99 5.69 -12.13
CA VAL A 123 -11.70 4.52 -12.99
C VAL A 123 -11.59 3.21 -12.20
N ALA A 124 -11.87 3.26 -10.90
CA ALA A 124 -11.82 2.11 -10.02
C ALA A 124 -12.79 1.03 -10.50
N SER A 125 -12.24 -0.14 -10.87
CA SER A 125 -13.06 -1.30 -11.23
C SER A 125 -13.82 -1.77 -10.00
N GLN A 126 -15.12 -2.02 -10.10
CA GLN A 126 -15.95 -2.47 -8.98
C GLN A 126 -16.40 -3.92 -9.19
N CYS A 127 -16.65 -4.64 -8.10
CA CYS A 127 -17.25 -5.98 -8.16
C CYS A 127 -18.61 -5.93 -8.88
N SER A 128 -18.85 -6.84 -9.82
CA SER A 128 -20.06 -6.91 -10.65
C SER A 128 -21.00 -8.07 -10.31
N CYS A 129 -20.61 -8.99 -9.41
CA CYS A 129 -21.32 -10.25 -9.18
C CYS A 129 -22.41 -10.18 -8.08
N GLY A 130 -22.84 -8.98 -7.69
CA GLY A 130 -23.93 -8.79 -6.73
C GLY A 130 -23.56 -9.01 -5.25
N GLU A 131 -22.30 -9.30 -4.94
CA GLU A 131 -21.79 -9.27 -3.57
C GLU A 131 -21.86 -7.83 -3.00
N ALA A 132 -22.03 -7.72 -1.68
CA ALA A 132 -22.02 -6.43 -1.00
C ALA A 132 -20.72 -5.69 -1.29
N ARG A 133 -20.82 -4.50 -1.89
CA ARG A 133 -19.68 -3.66 -2.26
C ARG A 133 -19.88 -2.25 -1.74
N VAL A 134 -18.78 -1.59 -1.39
CA VAL A 134 -18.80 -0.15 -1.13
C VAL A 134 -18.75 0.55 -2.48
N ALA A 135 -19.79 1.33 -2.76
CA ALA A 135 -19.87 2.16 -3.95
C ALA A 135 -20.46 3.51 -3.57
N PHE A 136 -19.83 4.59 -4.05
CA PHE A 136 -20.33 5.94 -3.86
C PHE A 136 -20.02 6.79 -5.10
N SER A 137 -20.81 7.85 -5.28
CA SER A 137 -20.71 8.69 -6.48
C SER A 137 -19.45 9.55 -6.46
N MET A 138 -18.69 9.52 -7.55
CA MET A 138 -17.55 10.43 -7.77
C MET A 138 -17.98 11.86 -8.12
N ASP A 139 -19.26 12.09 -8.39
CA ASP A 139 -19.79 13.35 -8.94
C ASP A 139 -19.45 14.58 -8.09
N ALA A 140 -19.68 14.51 -6.78
CA ALA A 140 -19.37 15.60 -5.86
C ALA A 140 -17.86 15.92 -5.85
N PHE A 141 -17.00 14.90 -5.89
CA PHE A 141 -15.55 15.08 -5.86
C PHE A 141 -15.06 15.73 -7.15
N VAL A 142 -15.50 15.25 -8.31
CA VAL A 142 -15.08 15.83 -9.61
C VAL A 142 -15.61 17.26 -9.74
N ARG A 143 -16.88 17.50 -9.38
CA ARG A 143 -17.50 18.83 -9.48
C ARG A 143 -16.79 19.88 -8.62
N ILE A 144 -16.38 19.51 -7.41
CA ILE A 144 -15.80 20.44 -6.44
C ILE A 144 -14.29 20.61 -6.67
N LEU A 145 -13.58 19.54 -7.04
CA LEU A 145 -12.12 19.49 -6.99
C LEU A 145 -11.43 19.39 -8.36
N GLN A 146 -12.21 19.09 -9.40
CA GLN A 146 -11.79 19.10 -10.80
C GLN A 146 -12.86 19.80 -11.67
N PRO A 147 -13.35 21.00 -11.30
CA PRO A 147 -14.47 21.66 -11.99
C PRO A 147 -14.20 21.86 -13.49
N GLU A 148 -12.95 22.10 -13.87
CA GLU A 148 -12.51 22.26 -15.26
C GLU A 148 -12.66 20.99 -16.10
N ARG A 149 -12.70 19.82 -15.45
CA ARG A 149 -12.87 18.51 -16.10
C ARG A 149 -14.27 17.94 -15.92
N TYR A 150 -15.10 18.53 -15.05
CA TYR A 150 -16.40 17.96 -14.67
C TYR A 150 -17.31 17.70 -15.88
N GLU A 151 -17.52 18.69 -16.74
CA GLU A 151 -18.38 18.55 -17.93
C GLU A 151 -17.84 17.51 -18.93
N LEU A 152 -16.53 17.44 -19.10
CA LEU A 152 -15.87 16.43 -19.95
C LEU A 152 -16.04 15.02 -19.36
N TRP A 153 -15.90 14.89 -18.04
CA TRP A 153 -16.08 13.63 -17.33
C TRP A 153 -17.54 13.14 -17.39
N LYS A 154 -18.53 14.03 -17.21
CA LYS A 154 -19.95 13.69 -17.34
C LYS A 154 -20.33 13.19 -18.73
N ARG A 155 -19.65 13.69 -19.78
CA ARG A 155 -19.80 13.21 -21.16
C ARG A 155 -18.98 11.96 -21.49
N GLY A 156 -18.21 11.41 -20.54
CA GLY A 156 -17.33 10.27 -20.77
C GLY A 156 -16.12 10.59 -21.67
N GLN A 157 -15.75 11.86 -21.79
CA GLN A 157 -14.67 12.35 -22.67
C GLN A 157 -13.36 12.61 -21.92
N ASP A 158 -13.35 12.50 -20.60
CA ASP A 158 -12.15 12.64 -19.77
C ASP A 158 -11.30 11.35 -19.80
N ARG A 159 -10.29 11.33 -20.69
CA ARG A 159 -9.41 10.18 -20.96
C ARG A 159 -8.10 10.20 -20.17
N THR A 160 -8.02 10.92 -19.06
CA THR A 160 -6.77 11.03 -18.30
C THR A 160 -6.30 9.66 -17.83
N VAL A 161 -5.07 9.34 -18.21
CA VAL A 161 -4.34 8.16 -17.72
C VAL A 161 -3.66 8.55 -16.42
N VAL A 162 -3.86 7.75 -15.37
CA VAL A 162 -3.27 8.00 -14.06
C VAL A 162 -1.77 7.70 -14.10
N ASP A 163 -0.94 8.72 -13.89
CA ASP A 163 0.49 8.52 -13.68
C ASP A 163 0.74 8.09 -12.22
N HIS A 164 1.10 6.81 -12.06
CA HIS A 164 1.37 6.18 -10.77
C HIS A 164 2.64 6.72 -10.09
N THR A 165 3.60 7.23 -10.86
CA THR A 165 4.92 7.67 -10.36
C THR A 165 4.90 9.10 -9.82
N GLN A 166 3.93 9.91 -10.24
CA GLN A 166 3.86 11.30 -9.79
C GLN A 166 3.46 11.40 -8.32
N PRO A 167 4.24 12.11 -7.47
CA PRO A 167 3.84 12.40 -6.11
C PRO A 167 2.65 13.37 -6.10
N THR A 168 1.86 13.34 -5.02
CA THR A 168 0.89 14.42 -4.75
C THR A 168 1.69 15.71 -4.55
N ALA A 169 1.56 16.67 -5.46
CA ALA A 169 2.25 17.96 -5.33
C ALA A 169 1.88 18.64 -4.00
N PRO A 170 2.86 18.87 -3.08
CA PRO A 170 2.61 19.62 -1.86
C PRO A 170 2.31 21.07 -2.25
N GLY A 171 1.03 21.46 -2.16
CA GLY A 171 0.56 22.79 -2.57
C GLY A 171 -0.23 22.85 -3.89
N SER A 172 -0.65 21.71 -4.46
CA SER A 172 -1.57 21.75 -5.61
C SER A 172 -2.81 22.62 -5.33
N GLN A 173 -3.32 23.32 -6.35
CA GLN A 173 -4.52 24.16 -6.26
C GLN A 173 -5.70 23.44 -5.57
N GLY A 174 -5.81 22.12 -5.74
CA GLY A 174 -6.81 21.30 -5.07
C GLY A 174 -6.69 21.26 -3.54
N LEU A 175 -5.49 21.32 -2.97
CA LEU A 175 -5.30 21.39 -1.50
C LEU A 175 -5.67 22.78 -0.94
N ASN A 176 -5.41 23.85 -1.70
CA ASN A 176 -5.81 25.21 -1.33
C ASN A 176 -7.32 25.40 -1.47
N ALA A 177 -7.94 24.91 -2.55
CA ALA A 177 -9.39 24.89 -2.74
C ALA A 177 -10.09 24.09 -1.63
N TRP A 178 -9.58 22.91 -1.25
CA TRP A 178 -10.08 22.16 -0.08
C TRP A 178 -9.98 22.96 1.22
N ARG A 179 -8.86 23.65 1.44
CA ARG A 179 -8.64 24.48 2.63
C ARG A 179 -9.60 25.66 2.66
N GLU A 180 -9.85 26.31 1.53
CA GLU A 180 -10.81 27.40 1.38
C GLU A 180 -12.24 26.92 1.61
N ILE A 181 -12.65 25.78 1.06
CA ILE A 181 -13.96 25.16 1.31
C ILE A 181 -14.14 24.83 2.79
N ARG A 182 -13.12 24.24 3.43
CA ARG A 182 -13.13 23.96 4.88
C ARG A 182 -13.21 25.25 5.70
N SER A 183 -12.56 26.32 5.25
CA SER A 183 -12.55 27.61 5.92
C SER A 183 -13.87 28.37 5.74
N ALA A 184 -14.55 28.17 4.60
CA ALA A 184 -15.89 28.71 4.32
C ALA A 184 -17.02 27.90 5.01
N GLY A 185 -16.78 26.62 5.29
CA GLY A 185 -17.75 25.67 5.85
C GLY A 185 -17.82 25.58 7.38
N GLY A 186 -17.42 26.63 8.11
CA GLY A 186 -17.80 26.90 9.51
C GLY A 186 -17.66 25.77 10.56
N ALA A 187 -16.72 25.95 11.49
CA ALA A 187 -16.70 25.40 12.85
C ALA A 187 -17.78 24.36 13.22
N ALA A 188 -17.52 23.08 12.95
CA ALA A 188 -18.30 21.99 13.53
C ALA A 188 -17.37 20.94 14.13
N VAL A 189 -17.29 20.99 15.47
CA VAL A 189 -16.86 19.95 16.40
C VAL A 189 -15.42 19.44 16.20
N VAL A 190 -14.48 20.14 16.85
CA VAL A 190 -13.27 19.47 17.39
C VAL A 190 -13.75 18.67 18.60
N PRO A 191 -13.68 17.32 18.63
CA PRO A 191 -13.82 16.60 19.88
C PRO A 191 -12.68 17.04 20.79
N ARG A 192 -13.03 17.61 21.95
CA ARG A 192 -12.04 17.95 22.98
C ARG A 192 -11.18 16.71 23.23
N HIS A 193 -9.86 16.90 23.17
CA HIS A 193 -8.88 15.90 23.52
C HIS A 193 -9.15 15.45 24.96
N HIS A 194 -9.82 14.31 25.11
CA HIS A 194 -9.90 13.64 26.40
C HIS A 194 -8.58 12.89 26.53
N GLN A 195 -7.75 13.35 27.47
CA GLN A 195 -6.64 12.53 27.93
C GLN A 195 -7.22 11.18 28.37
N PRO A 196 -6.67 10.04 27.92
CA PRO A 196 -7.04 8.78 28.51
C PRO A 196 -6.60 8.82 29.98
N HIS A 197 -7.56 8.88 30.88
CA HIS A 197 -7.32 8.51 32.26
C HIS A 197 -6.87 7.06 32.23
N CYS A 198 -5.57 6.81 32.48
CA CYS A 198 -5.10 5.49 32.88
C CYS A 198 -5.94 5.08 34.09
N ALA A 199 -6.85 4.13 33.90
CA ALA A 199 -7.42 3.38 35.00
C ALA A 199 -6.26 2.62 35.63
N LEU A 200 -5.72 3.17 36.72
CA LEU A 200 -4.86 2.44 37.64
C LEU A 200 -5.64 1.19 38.04
N CYS A 201 -5.17 0.02 37.61
CA CYS A 201 -5.68 -1.25 38.11
C CYS A 201 -5.58 -1.23 39.64
N PRO A 202 -6.67 -1.46 40.39
CA PRO A 202 -6.56 -1.64 41.83
C PRO A 202 -5.71 -2.90 42.08
N ARG A 203 -4.51 -2.71 42.62
CA ARG A 203 -3.77 -3.80 43.28
C ARG A 203 -4.50 -4.11 44.59
N GLY A 204 -5.47 -5.01 44.54
CA GLY A 204 -6.00 -5.66 45.73
C GLY A 204 -5.02 -6.75 46.19
N PRO A 205 -4.72 -6.87 47.49
CA PRO A 205 -3.91 -7.97 48.01
C PRO A 205 -4.69 -9.27 47.86
N VAL A 206 -4.09 -10.27 47.22
CA VAL A 206 -4.61 -11.63 47.23
C VAL A 206 -4.11 -12.27 48.51
N ASP A 207 -5.06 -12.58 49.39
CA ASP A 207 -4.83 -13.19 50.69
C ASP A 207 -4.21 -14.60 50.54
N VAL A 208 -3.22 -14.89 51.39
CA VAL A 208 -2.44 -16.12 51.40
C VAL A 208 -3.17 -17.12 52.30
N GLY A 209 -3.81 -18.12 51.69
CA GLY A 209 -4.34 -19.28 52.39
C GLY A 209 -3.30 -20.39 52.45
N ASP A 210 -2.83 -20.70 53.66
CA ASP A 210 -1.90 -21.77 54.01
C ASP A 210 -2.30 -23.16 53.45
N GLY A 211 -1.31 -23.87 52.90
CA GLY A 211 -1.44 -25.26 52.48
C GLY A 211 -0.07 -25.91 52.26
N ALA A 212 0.25 -26.89 53.11
CA ALA A 212 1.55 -27.50 53.31
C ALA A 212 2.21 -28.14 52.05
N SER A 213 3.54 -28.08 52.04
CA SER A 213 4.48 -28.75 51.12
C SER A 213 4.46 -30.29 51.27
N PRO A 214 4.93 -31.10 50.28
CA PRO A 214 6.38 -31.28 50.15
C PRO A 214 6.95 -31.43 48.70
N ARG A 215 8.08 -30.74 48.50
CA ARG A 215 9.30 -31.03 47.72
C ARG A 215 9.28 -32.06 46.56
N GLY A 216 9.68 -31.57 45.37
CA GLY A 216 10.36 -32.30 44.29
C GLY A 216 11.30 -31.34 43.51
N PRO A 217 12.43 -31.79 42.92
CA PRO A 217 13.55 -30.91 42.57
C PRO A 217 13.45 -30.28 41.17
N GLU A 218 13.95 -29.05 41.05
CA GLU A 218 14.11 -28.30 39.79
C GLU A 218 15.38 -28.70 39.01
N PRO A 219 15.41 -28.49 37.68
CA PRO A 219 16.64 -28.22 36.96
C PRO A 219 16.74 -26.74 36.55
N ALA A 220 17.93 -26.18 36.77
CA ALA A 220 18.31 -24.80 36.48
C ALA A 220 18.32 -24.48 34.97
N VAL A 221 17.78 -23.32 34.60
CA VAL A 221 17.98 -22.71 33.27
C VAL A 221 18.79 -21.42 33.43
N SER A 222 19.96 -21.43 32.79
CA SER A 222 20.95 -20.37 32.70
C SER A 222 20.42 -19.12 32.00
N ARG A 223 20.62 -17.96 32.62
CA ARG A 223 20.54 -16.64 31.98
C ARG A 223 21.61 -16.51 30.89
N SER A 224 21.20 -16.17 29.67
CA SER A 224 22.08 -15.54 28.70
C SER A 224 21.51 -14.18 28.31
N THR A 225 22.37 -13.17 28.50
CA THR A 225 22.21 -11.79 28.07
C THR A 225 22.42 -11.70 26.55
N SER A 226 21.73 -10.77 25.88
CA SER A 226 22.10 -10.31 24.54
C SER A 226 21.85 -8.81 24.39
N PRO A 227 22.65 -8.12 23.56
CA PRO A 227 22.89 -6.69 23.69
C PRO A 227 22.04 -5.83 22.74
N ALA A 228 22.11 -4.53 23.02
CA ALA A 228 21.52 -3.38 22.33
C ALA A 228 21.20 -3.57 20.83
N ARG A 229 19.95 -3.27 20.47
CA ARG A 229 19.53 -3.12 19.06
C ARG A 229 19.71 -1.69 18.60
N GLY A 230 20.46 -1.56 17.52
CA GLY A 230 20.68 -0.35 16.75
C GLY A 230 19.40 0.16 16.08
N SER A 231 19.42 1.48 15.87
CA SER A 231 18.46 2.24 15.08
C SER A 231 18.43 1.74 13.63
N CYS A 232 17.23 1.41 13.11
CA CYS A 232 17.02 1.09 11.71
C CYS A 232 16.36 2.27 10.98
N SER A 233 17.05 2.76 9.97
CA SER A 233 16.66 3.84 9.06
C SER A 233 15.53 3.42 8.11
N ALA A 234 14.68 4.38 7.75
CA ALA A 234 13.63 4.26 6.74
C ALA A 234 14.21 3.73 5.41
N ALA A 235 13.70 2.60 4.92
CA ALA A 235 14.01 2.13 3.59
C ALA A 235 13.30 3.02 2.56
N GLN A 236 14.05 3.95 1.96
CA GLN A 236 13.64 4.65 0.76
C GLN A 236 13.59 3.66 -0.40
N PHE A 237 12.45 3.60 -1.10
CA PHE A 237 12.30 2.87 -2.34
C PHE A 237 13.27 3.46 -3.38
N GLY A 238 14.36 2.75 -3.66
CA GLY A 238 15.33 3.15 -4.66
C GLY A 238 14.74 3.00 -6.06
N ALA A 239 14.45 4.13 -6.71
CA ALA A 239 14.26 4.17 -8.16
C ALA A 239 15.56 3.73 -8.84
N ALA A 240 15.49 2.67 -9.65
CA ALA A 240 16.60 2.28 -10.50
C ALA A 240 16.86 3.40 -11.52
N ALA A 241 17.86 4.23 -11.27
CA ALA A 241 18.39 5.17 -12.25
C ALA A 241 19.14 4.37 -13.31
N THR A 242 18.58 4.30 -14.51
CA THR A 242 19.26 3.83 -15.72
C THR A 242 20.47 4.72 -15.96
N ARG A 243 21.67 4.22 -15.68
CA ARG A 243 22.92 4.86 -16.14
C ARG A 243 23.11 4.53 -17.61
N THR A 244 22.87 5.51 -18.47
CA THR A 244 23.40 5.54 -19.84
C THR A 244 24.89 5.89 -19.78
N SER A 245 25.75 4.88 -19.89
CA SER A 245 27.15 5.07 -20.25
C SER A 245 27.28 4.87 -21.76
N GLY A 246 27.73 5.93 -22.45
CA GLY A 246 27.72 6.04 -23.90
C GLY A 246 28.60 5.05 -24.64
N GLU A 247 28.11 4.59 -25.79
CA GLU A 247 28.91 4.02 -26.87
C GLU A 247 29.59 5.14 -27.68
N PRO A 248 30.83 4.95 -28.16
CA PRO A 248 31.51 5.90 -29.02
C PRO A 248 31.05 5.77 -30.48
N SER A 249 30.98 6.92 -31.16
CA SER A 249 30.56 7.11 -32.56
C SER A 249 31.39 6.31 -33.59
N PRO A 250 30.82 6.03 -34.78
CA PRO A 250 31.45 5.18 -35.79
C PRO A 250 32.56 5.91 -36.57
N THR A 251 33.64 5.18 -36.83
CA THR A 251 34.81 5.57 -37.62
C THR A 251 34.45 5.79 -39.10
N GLN A 252 34.85 6.93 -39.66
CA GLN A 252 34.76 7.25 -41.10
C GLN A 252 35.73 6.39 -41.94
N PRO A 253 35.42 6.09 -43.21
CA PRO A 253 36.31 5.36 -44.10
C PRO A 253 37.42 6.29 -44.66
N PRO A 254 38.59 5.75 -45.04
CA PRO A 254 39.70 6.56 -45.52
C PRO A 254 39.48 7.08 -46.94
N THR A 255 39.97 8.29 -47.14
CA THR A 255 40.00 9.09 -48.36
C THR A 255 40.85 8.50 -49.47
N SER A 256 40.38 8.67 -50.71
CA SER A 256 41.07 8.40 -51.97
C SER A 256 42.31 9.28 -52.15
N GLY A 257 43.43 8.64 -52.51
CA GLY A 257 44.67 9.27 -52.99
C GLY A 257 44.88 9.04 -54.50
N PRO A 258 45.75 9.82 -55.17
CA PRO A 258 45.55 10.26 -56.54
C PRO A 258 46.12 9.31 -57.61
N SER A 259 45.46 9.33 -58.77
CA SER A 259 45.93 8.76 -60.03
C SER A 259 47.10 9.55 -60.62
N ALA A 260 48.11 8.84 -61.12
CA ALA A 260 49.07 9.34 -62.12
C ALA A 260 49.48 8.18 -63.07
N PRO A 261 49.94 8.47 -64.31
CA PRO A 261 49.71 7.62 -65.48
C PRO A 261 50.98 6.93 -66.04
N ASP A 262 50.79 6.31 -67.21
CA ASP A 262 51.77 5.75 -68.17
C ASP A 262 52.31 4.36 -67.80
N GLY A 263 52.46 3.38 -68.68
CA GLY A 263 52.43 3.32 -70.14
C GLY A 263 53.32 2.14 -70.56
N ASN A 264 52.93 1.48 -71.66
CA ASN A 264 53.58 0.36 -72.37
C ASN A 264 53.28 -1.08 -71.89
#